data_AF-A0A0B0N6K5-F1
#
_entry.id   AF-A0A0B0N6K5-F1
#
_cell.length_a   1.000
_cell.length_b   1.000
_cell.length_c   1.000
_cell.angle_alpha   90.00
_cell.angle_beta   90.00
_cell.angle_gamma   90.00
#
_symmetry.space_group_name_H-M   'P 1'
#
loop_
_entity.id
_entity.type
_entity.pdbx_description
1 polymer ?
#
loop_
_entity_poly.entity_id
_entity_poly.type
_entity_poly.pdbx_seq_one_letter_code
_entity_poly.pdbx_strand_id
1 'polypeptide(L)' 'MDRNKVPVRGDIHVIVVGDPGLGKSQLLQAAAAVSPRGIYVCGNATTNAGLTVAVVKDTMTSDYAFEAGS' A
#
# COMPACT_ATOMS: atom_id res chain seq x y z
N MET A 1 7.72 8.06 30.24
CA MET A 1 7.37 8.13 28.80
C MET A 1 7.85 9.47 28.28
N ASP A 2 8.98 9.50 27.57
CA ASP A 2 9.60 10.74 27.10
C ASP A 2 8.78 11.38 25.99
N ARG A 3 8.21 12.57 26.29
CA ARG A 3 7.33 13.32 25.38
C ARG A 3 8.05 13.94 24.18
N ASN A 4 9.38 13.81 24.09
CA ASN A 4 10.21 14.42 23.04
C ASN A 4 10.90 13.38 22.12
N LYS A 5 10.43 12.13 22.10
CA LYS A 5 11.04 11.08 21.30
C LYS A 5 10.44 11.07 19.89
N VAL A 6 11.26 11.32 18.88
CA VAL A 6 10.86 11.13 17.47
C VAL A 6 10.61 9.64 17.23
N PRO A 7 9.46 9.25 16.67
CA PRO A 7 9.19 7.85 16.36
C PRO A 7 10.17 7.35 15.30
N VAL A 8 10.85 6.24 15.59
CA VAL A 8 11.74 5.55 14.66
C VAL A 8 10.96 4.43 13.98
N ARG A 9 11.12 4.27 12.66
CA ARG A 9 10.42 3.23 11.90
C ARG A 9 10.87 1.83 12.34
N GLY A 10 9.92 0.95 12.66
CA GLY A 10 10.20 -0.42 13.11
C GLY A 10 10.32 -1.46 11.97
N ASP A 11 9.68 -1.20 10.83
CA ASP A 11 9.57 -2.17 9.73
C ASP A 11 10.54 -1.87 8.59
N ILE A 12 10.94 -2.91 7.85
CA ILE A 12 11.82 -2.76 6.68
C ILE A 12 11.02 -2.47 5.40
N HIS A 13 11.64 -1.75 4.47
CA HIS A 13 11.13 -1.54 3.11
C HIS A 13 12.23 -1.99 2.16
N VAL A 14 11.84 -2.79 1.17
CA VAL A 14 12.78 -3.41 0.22
C VAL A 14 12.33 -3.05 -1.20
N ILE A 15 13.29 -2.69 -2.04
CA ILE A 15 13.10 -2.50 -3.47
C ILE A 15 13.87 -3.59 -4.23
N VAL A 16 13.24 -4.16 -5.25
CA VAL A 16 13.84 -5.22 -6.08
C VAL A 16 14.00 -4.71 -7.51
N VAL A 17 15.25 -4.64 -7.98
CA VAL A 17 15.62 -4.19 -9.33
C VAL A 17 16.51 -5.24 -9.98
N GLY A 18 16.34 -5.48 -11.27
CA GLY A 18 17.15 -6.44 -12.02
C GLY A 18 16.61 -6.69 -13.42
N ASP A 19 17.30 -7.54 -14.18
CA ASP A 19 17.02 -7.77 -15.60
C ASP A 19 15.61 -8.35 -15.87
N PRO A 20 15.05 -8.11 -17.06
CA PRO A 20 13.79 -8.73 -17.48
C PRO A 20 13.84 -10.25 -17.37
N GLY A 21 12.71 -10.89 -17.04
CA GLY A 21 12.62 -12.35 -17.00
C GLY A 21 13.11 -13.04 -15.72
N LEU A 22 13.65 -12.32 -14.73
CA LEU A 22 14.14 -12.89 -13.46
C LEU A 22 13.05 -13.20 -12.41
N GLY A 23 11.78 -13.26 -12.78
CA GLY A 23 10.69 -13.64 -11.85
C GLY A 23 10.39 -12.65 -10.71
N LYS A 24 10.83 -11.38 -10.81
CA LYS A 24 10.60 -10.35 -9.77
C LYS A 24 9.12 -10.20 -9.38
N SER A 25 8.22 -10.16 -10.35
CA SER A 25 6.78 -10.03 -10.09
C SER A 25 6.19 -11.29 -9.45
N GLN A 26 6.63 -12.48 -9.88
CA GLN A 26 6.24 -13.76 -9.24
C GLN A 26 6.67 -13.81 -7.78
N LEU A 27 7.88 -13.32 -7.45
CA LEU A 27 8.35 -13.24 -6.07
C LEU A 27 7.44 -12.34 -5.22
N LEU A 28 7.06 -11.17 -5.72
CA LEU A 28 6.17 -10.26 -4.99
C LEU A 28 4.75 -10.84 -4.81
N GLN A 29 4.21 -11.51 -5.84
CA GLN A 29 2.91 -12.17 -5.75
C GLN A 29 2.92 -13.33 -4.75
N ALA A 30 3.98 -14.15 -4.75
CA ALA A 30 4.15 -15.23 -3.78
C ALA A 30 4.29 -14.69 -2.35
N ALA A 31 5.06 -13.60 -2.17
CA ALA A 31 5.21 -12.93 -0.87
C ALA A 31 3.87 -12.35 -0.35
N ALA A 32 3.05 -11.78 -1.22
CA ALA A 32 1.71 -11.32 -0.86
C ALA A 32 0.78 -12.49 -0.49
N ALA A 33 0.85 -13.60 -1.24
CA ALA A 33 0.01 -14.79 -0.99
C ALA A 33 0.33 -15.50 0.33
N VAL A 34 1.59 -15.49 0.78
CA VAL A 34 1.98 -16.09 2.07
C VAL A 34 1.70 -15.17 3.27
N SER A 35 1.64 -13.85 3.04
CA SER A 35 1.40 -12.87 4.11
C SER A 35 -0.08 -12.79 4.46
N PRO A 36 -0.47 -12.94 5.75
CA PRO A 36 -1.88 -12.92 6.17
C PRO A 36 -2.66 -11.64 5.82
N ARG A 37 -1.95 -10.52 5.60
CA ARG A 37 -2.52 -9.21 5.21
C ARG A 37 -1.74 -8.57 4.07
N GLY A 38 -1.05 -9.37 3.26
CA GLY A 38 -0.29 -8.87 2.12
C GLY A 38 -1.22 -8.44 0.99
N ILE A 39 -1.01 -7.23 0.46
CA ILE A 39 -1.74 -6.72 -0.69
C ILE A 39 -0.74 -6.51 -1.82
N TYR A 40 -0.97 -7.16 -2.96
CA TYR A 40 -0.20 -6.97 -4.17
C TYR A 40 -0.88 -5.92 -5.04
N VAL A 41 -0.14 -4.89 -5.43
CA VAL A 41 -0.64 -3.76 -6.21
C VAL A 41 0.27 -3.51 -7.41
N CYS A 42 -0.33 -3.31 -8.58
CA CYS A 42 0.41 -2.97 -9.81
C CYS A 42 0.33 -1.47 -10.07
N GLY A 43 1.49 -0.81 -10.18
CA GLY A 43 1.57 0.65 -10.31
C GLY A 43 0.81 1.24 -11.51
N ASN A 44 0.65 0.50 -12.61
CA ASN A 44 -0.09 0.96 -13.78
C ASN A 44 -1.62 0.99 -13.56
N ALA A 45 -2.12 0.30 -12.54
CA ALA A 45 -3.55 0.23 -12.21
C ALA A 45 -3.92 1.12 -11.01
N THR A 46 -3.01 1.97 -10.52
CA THR A 46 -3.19 2.70 -9.26
C THR A 46 -2.94 4.19 -9.37
N THR A 47 -3.57 4.94 -8.46
CA THR A 47 -3.40 6.37 -8.27
C THR A 47 -2.86 6.66 -6.87
N ASN A 48 -2.27 7.84 -6.66
CA ASN A 48 -1.74 8.24 -5.34
C ASN A 48 -2.84 8.21 -4.25
N ALA A 49 -4.06 8.62 -4.59
CA ALA A 49 -5.21 8.55 -3.69
C ALA A 49 -5.62 7.10 -3.40
N GLY A 50 -5.61 6.23 -4.42
CA GLY A 50 -5.93 4.81 -4.27
C GLY A 50 -4.93 3.98 -3.47
N LEU A 51 -3.71 4.51 -3.22
CA LEU A 51 -2.70 3.90 -2.32
C LEU A 51 -2.74 4.46 -0.90
N THR A 52 -3.43 5.59 -0.69
CA THR A 52 -3.43 6.29 0.60
C THR A 52 -4.84 6.40 1.12
N VAL A 53 -5.52 7.50 0.80
CA VAL A 53 -6.91 7.75 1.14
C VAL A 53 -7.56 8.56 0.03
N ALA A 54 -8.81 8.23 -0.29
CA ALA A 54 -9.65 9.01 -1.18
C ALA A 54 -10.81 9.63 -0.41
N VAL A 55 -11.26 10.80 -0.85
CA VAL A 55 -12.52 11.41 -0.39
C VAL A 55 -13.60 11.09 -1.41
N VAL A 56 -14.67 10.46 -0.97
CA VAL A 56 -15.81 10.08 -1.80
C VAL A 56 -17.06 10.81 -1.32
N LYS A 57 -17.90 11.24 -2.25
CA LYS A 57 -19.20 11.83 -1.91
C LYS A 57 -20.26 10.73 -1.92
N ASP A 58 -20.90 10.52 -0.78
CA ASP A 58 -22.00 9.56 -0.66
C ASP A 58 -23.26 10.15 -1.30
N THR A 59 -23.86 9.39 -2.22
CA THR A 59 -25.07 9.80 -2.94
C THR A 59 -26.34 9.65 -2.11
N MET A 60 -26.31 8.84 -1.04
CA MET A 60 -27.47 8.64 -0.16
C MET A 60 -27.56 9.71 0.94
N THR A 61 -26.43 10.08 1.53
CA THR A 61 -26.37 11.07 2.62
C THR A 61 -26.01 12.49 2.15
N SER A 62 -25.51 12.64 0.92
CA SER A 62 -24.95 13.88 0.37
C SER A 62 -23.71 14.43 1.13
N ASP A 63 -23.14 13.63 2.03
CA ASP A 63 -21.93 13.97 2.79
C ASP A 63 -20.66 13.38 2.16
N TYR A 64 -19.51 13.81 2.66
CA TYR A 64 -18.19 13.30 2.27
C TYR A 64 -17.72 12.23 3.24
N ALA A 65 -17.20 11.13 2.70
CA ALA A 65 -16.61 10.02 3.44
C ALA A 65 -15.17 9.76 2.97
N PHE A 66 -14.37 9.13 3.83
CA PHE A 66 -13.01 8.69 3.52
C PHE A 66 -13.01 7.21 3.15
N GLU A 67 -12.35 6.88 2.04
CA GLU A 67 -12.11 5.51 1.60
C GLU A 67 -10.61 5.21 1.74
N ALA A 68 -10.28 4.09 2.39
CA ALA A 68 -8.89 3.66 2.56
C ALA A 68 -8.34 3.09 1.25
N GLY A 69 -7.08 3.41 0.95
CA GLY A 69 -6.37 2.83 -0.17
C GLY A 69 -6.03 1.34 0.02
N SER A 70 -5.62 0.73 -1.09
CA SER A 70 -5.17 -0.67 -1.18
C SER A 70 -3.83 -0.91 -0.51
#